data_AF-A0A177EEL9-F1
#
_entry.id   AF-A0A177EEL9-F1
#
_cell.length_a   1.000
_cell.length_b   1.000
_cell.length_c   1.000
_cell.angle_alpha   90.00
_cell.angle_beta   90.00
_cell.angle_gamma   90.00
#
_symmetry.space_group_name_H-M   'P 1'
#
loop_
_entity.id
_entity.type
_entity.pdbx_description
1 polymer ?
#
loop_
_entity_poly.entity_id
_entity_poly.type
_entity_poly.pdbx_seq_one_letter_code
_entity_poly.pdbx_strand_id
1 'polypeptide(L)'
;MVNIGVVITAGSVMVVGSGLAYLAFGLARSGLHDIQSSVLSARGDTYLDSDGDMEEFEALPHTEYTNKTIAFIEKADRRNRLLTEDESLPIQIAKCQPNTIYIGLRNITLEEIPERIAPGIKLRVLDVSGARMHESGLGKKTMVLQLFSALEDIWIETLRVAGFEAEGETWAPARQPSIHLCITKELTISWISPSFLVWFCESVDLSSHAGGISLELCECSIDSIACLDGLGIKNLSGLCLSKLPHLQRLDYHMPGGCEQRNTLAIQNLPLGLEVPSGVAQSITEGAWKKVFIHMCTWNRVYGLSGRAIVVKELLSLNVGCLDELSIGDVVGSGGSVKTLEIRDGSSEKMLAKAFFDSAIQWAVSNAKEVETLDVRGSYGASPDLDLEALLARTPIELPALSRLERLWVCGRHAHIRCNPIRHGQVVQ
;
A
#
# COMPACT_ATOMS: atom_id res chain seq x y z
N MET A 1 41.38 -64.13 7.61
CA MET A 1 41.04 -62.75 8.02
C MET A 1 41.41 -61.82 6.88
N VAL A 2 40.43 -61.42 6.08
CA VAL A 2 40.55 -60.37 5.06
C VAL A 2 39.30 -59.51 5.23
N ASN A 3 39.51 -58.23 5.53
CA ASN A 3 38.46 -57.25 5.77
C ASN A 3 38.36 -56.40 4.51
N ILE A 4 37.26 -56.53 3.76
CA ILE A 4 36.96 -55.68 2.59
C ILE A 4 35.94 -54.65 3.06
N GLY A 5 36.37 -53.41 3.19
CA GLY A 5 35.50 -52.26 3.46
C GLY A 5 34.75 -51.84 2.20
N VAL A 6 33.43 -51.69 2.32
CA VAL A 6 32.58 -51.08 1.31
C VAL A 6 32.31 -49.64 1.72
N VAL A 7 32.73 -48.70 0.87
CA VAL A 7 32.42 -47.27 0.95
C VAL A 7 31.13 -47.04 0.17
N ILE A 8 30.10 -46.48 0.81
CA ILE A 8 28.88 -46.00 0.13
C ILE A 8 28.87 -44.47 0.25
N THR A 9 29.00 -43.81 -0.90
CA THR A 9 28.89 -42.36 -1.08
C THR A 9 27.44 -41.90 -0.99
N ALA A 10 27.16 -40.96 -0.10
CA ALA A 10 25.89 -40.24 -0.01
C ALA A 10 25.86 -39.10 -1.04
N GLY A 11 24.96 -39.19 -2.00
CA GLY A 11 24.64 -38.09 -2.91
C GLY A 11 23.20 -38.25 -3.39
N SER A 12 22.42 -37.16 -3.28
CA SER A 12 21.08 -36.95 -3.86
C SER A 12 19.87 -37.15 -2.93
N VAL A 13 19.70 -36.28 -1.94
CA VAL A 13 18.36 -35.94 -1.39
C VAL A 13 18.34 -34.46 -1.00
N MET A 14 18.17 -33.55 -1.97
CA MET A 14 17.84 -32.13 -1.67
C MET A 14 17.39 -31.34 -2.93
N VAL A 15 16.28 -31.71 -3.59
CA VAL A 15 15.68 -30.85 -4.66
C VAL A 15 14.13 -30.81 -4.65
N VAL A 16 13.44 -31.46 -3.69
CA VAL A 16 11.96 -31.51 -3.70
C VAL A 16 11.30 -30.45 -2.78
N GLY A 17 12.07 -29.76 -1.94
CA GLY A 17 11.54 -28.79 -0.96
C GLY A 17 11.13 -27.43 -1.55
N SER A 18 11.78 -26.98 -2.63
CA SER A 18 11.54 -25.65 -3.20
C SER A 18 10.26 -25.57 -4.04
N GLY A 19 9.84 -26.66 -4.69
CA GLY A 19 8.61 -26.69 -5.50
C GLY A 19 7.32 -26.58 -4.69
N LEU A 20 7.27 -27.17 -3.49
CA LEU A 20 6.10 -27.11 -2.59
C LEU A 20 5.98 -25.75 -1.89
N ALA A 21 7.09 -25.09 -1.57
CA ALA A 21 7.09 -23.70 -1.13
C ALA A 21 6.53 -22.75 -2.21
N TYR A 22 6.80 -23.04 -3.49
CA TYR A 22 6.29 -22.29 -4.64
C TYR A 22 4.76 -22.40 -4.82
N LEU A 23 4.19 -23.60 -4.64
CA LEU A 23 2.73 -23.80 -4.68
C LEU A 23 2.04 -23.23 -3.43
N ALA A 24 2.67 -23.33 -2.25
CA ALA A 24 2.17 -22.72 -1.03
C ALA A 24 2.20 -21.19 -1.10
N PHE A 25 3.23 -20.57 -1.68
CA PHE A 25 3.27 -19.13 -1.95
C PHE A 25 2.25 -18.71 -3.01
N GLY A 26 2.03 -19.52 -4.05
CA GLY A 26 1.00 -19.29 -5.06
C GLY A 26 -0.44 -19.39 -4.53
N LEU A 27 -0.68 -20.24 -3.53
CA LEU A 27 -1.99 -20.41 -2.88
C LEU A 27 -2.19 -19.43 -1.70
N ALA A 28 -1.13 -19.03 -1.00
CA ALA A 28 -1.17 -17.91 -0.07
C ALA A 28 -1.51 -16.59 -0.79
N ARG A 29 -1.07 -16.45 -2.06
CA ARG A 29 -1.39 -15.33 -2.94
C ARG A 29 -2.88 -15.21 -3.26
N SER A 30 -3.68 -16.29 -3.29
CA SER A 30 -5.13 -16.21 -3.55
C SER A 30 -5.95 -15.81 -2.31
N GLY A 31 -5.50 -16.17 -1.10
CA GLY A 31 -6.14 -15.66 0.14
C GLY A 31 -5.72 -14.23 0.48
N LEU A 32 -4.51 -13.81 0.11
CA LEU A 32 -3.99 -12.46 0.32
C LEU A 32 -4.52 -11.44 -0.68
N HIS A 33 -4.98 -11.89 -1.86
CA HIS A 33 -5.68 -11.05 -2.82
C HIS A 33 -6.98 -10.49 -2.25
N ASP A 34 -7.52 -11.01 -1.14
CA ASP A 34 -8.78 -10.57 -0.53
C ASP A 34 -8.64 -9.50 0.57
N ILE A 35 -7.50 -9.44 1.28
CA ILE A 35 -7.19 -8.28 2.15
C ILE A 35 -6.74 -7.12 1.26
N GLN A 36 -5.91 -7.42 0.25
CA GLN A 36 -5.68 -6.50 -0.84
C GLN A 36 -6.98 -6.18 -1.56
N SER A 37 -7.92 -7.11 -1.77
CA SER A 37 -9.26 -6.79 -2.27
C SER A 37 -9.99 -5.88 -1.31
N SER A 38 -9.90 -5.98 0.01
CA SER A 38 -10.61 -5.03 0.89
C SER A 38 -10.02 -3.61 0.82
N VAL A 39 -8.70 -3.46 0.62
CA VAL A 39 -8.02 -2.17 0.42
C VAL A 39 -8.14 -1.71 -1.05
N LEU A 40 -8.16 -2.62 -2.01
CA LEU A 40 -8.31 -2.42 -3.47
C LEU A 40 -9.78 -2.32 -3.90
N SER A 41 -10.72 -2.78 -3.08
CA SER A 41 -12.20 -2.67 -3.18
C SER A 41 -12.67 -1.46 -2.40
N ALA A 42 -11.93 -1.02 -1.38
CA ALA A 42 -12.00 0.36 -0.87
C ALA A 42 -11.27 1.37 -1.79
N ARG A 43 -10.40 0.89 -2.71
CA ARG A 43 -9.98 1.56 -3.96
C ARG A 43 -10.82 1.11 -5.17
N GLY A 44 -11.88 0.33 -4.92
CA GLY A 44 -12.83 -0.18 -5.90
C GLY A 44 -13.98 0.78 -6.11
N ASP A 45 -13.77 2.06 -5.78
CA ASP A 45 -14.28 3.11 -6.65
C ASP A 45 -13.66 2.82 -8.01
N THR A 46 -14.43 2.15 -8.86
CA THR A 46 -14.37 2.44 -10.29
C THR A 46 -14.15 3.94 -10.41
N TYR A 47 -12.95 4.36 -10.81
CA TYR A 47 -12.66 5.69 -11.34
C TYR A 47 -13.42 5.82 -12.66
N LEU A 48 -14.73 5.83 -12.52
CA LEU A 48 -15.74 6.41 -13.37
C LEU A 48 -16.24 7.64 -12.59
N ASP A 49 -15.33 8.50 -12.12
CA ASP A 49 -15.64 9.93 -12.20
C ASP A 49 -15.59 10.20 -13.72
N SER A 50 -16.64 9.97 -14.51
CA SER A 50 -17.90 10.72 -14.54
C SER A 50 -17.69 12.23 -14.35
N ASP A 51 -16.69 12.76 -15.05
CA ASP A 51 -16.74 14.02 -15.82
C ASP A 51 -15.36 14.19 -16.47
N GLY A 52 -14.90 13.12 -17.13
CA GLY A 52 -13.65 13.14 -17.87
C GLY A 52 -13.83 14.05 -19.07
N ASP A 53 -13.29 15.26 -18.97
CA ASP A 53 -12.77 15.97 -20.13
C ASP A 53 -11.99 14.93 -20.92
N MET A 54 -12.54 14.52 -22.07
CA MET A 54 -11.78 13.74 -23.04
C MET A 54 -10.61 14.64 -23.40
N GLU A 55 -9.46 14.43 -22.76
CA GLU A 55 -8.22 15.09 -23.16
C GLU A 55 -8.11 14.85 -24.66
N GLU A 56 -8.13 15.94 -25.42
CA GLU A 56 -8.02 15.93 -26.87
C GLU A 56 -6.82 15.07 -27.24
N PHE A 57 -7.01 14.19 -28.23
CA PHE A 57 -5.96 13.29 -28.67
C PHE A 57 -4.79 14.13 -29.22
N GLU A 58 -3.77 14.35 -28.39
CA GLU A 58 -2.56 15.08 -28.75
C GLU A 58 -1.48 14.08 -29.16
N ALA A 59 -1.07 14.09 -30.43
CA ALA A 59 0.03 13.27 -30.91
C ALA A 59 1.39 13.96 -30.64
N LEU A 60 2.38 13.19 -30.21
CA LEU A 60 3.75 13.68 -30.06
C LEU A 60 4.43 13.79 -31.43
N PRO A 61 5.28 14.83 -31.65
CA PRO A 61 6.03 14.95 -32.88
C PRO A 61 6.92 13.73 -33.08
N HIS A 62 7.02 13.26 -34.33
CA HIS A 62 7.93 12.18 -34.67
C HIS A 62 9.40 12.62 -34.47
N THR A 63 10.17 11.83 -33.71
CA THR A 63 11.59 12.07 -33.43
C THR A 63 12.41 10.80 -33.68
N GLU A 64 13.74 10.90 -33.59
CA GLU A 64 14.63 9.73 -33.66
C GLU A 64 14.38 8.69 -32.55
N TYR A 65 13.69 9.08 -31.46
CA TYR A 65 13.36 8.20 -30.34
C TYR A 65 12.02 7.46 -30.53
N THR A 66 11.15 7.92 -31.45
CA THR A 66 9.79 7.41 -31.60
C THR A 66 9.76 5.91 -31.91
N ASN A 67 10.46 5.47 -32.96
CA ASN A 67 10.46 4.05 -33.34
C ASN A 67 11.18 3.17 -32.32
N LYS A 68 12.27 3.66 -31.70
CA LYS A 68 12.99 2.95 -30.64
C LYS A 68 12.12 2.74 -29.40
N THR A 69 11.35 3.76 -29.03
CA THR A 69 10.41 3.72 -27.91
C THR A 69 9.32 2.67 -28.14
N ILE A 70 8.69 2.69 -29.33
CA ILE A 70 7.66 1.70 -29.70
C ILE A 70 8.24 0.28 -29.63
N ALA A 71 9.37 0.05 -30.30
CA ALA A 71 10.01 -1.26 -30.35
C ALA A 71 10.41 -1.76 -28.95
N PHE A 72 10.99 -0.89 -28.11
CA PHE A 72 11.35 -1.22 -26.74
C PHE A 72 10.13 -1.61 -25.89
N ILE A 73 9.06 -0.81 -25.92
CA ILE A 73 7.88 -1.04 -25.10
C ILE A 73 7.16 -2.33 -25.51
N GLU A 74 6.98 -2.59 -26.81
CA GLU A 74 6.37 -3.82 -27.32
C GLU A 74 7.23 -5.07 -27.02
N LYS A 75 8.55 -4.91 -27.03
CA LYS A 75 9.50 -5.99 -26.69
C LYS A 75 9.46 -6.33 -25.21
N ALA A 76 9.36 -5.33 -24.34
CA ALA A 76 9.41 -5.51 -22.88
C ALA A 76 8.28 -6.41 -22.35
N ASP A 77 7.09 -6.32 -22.93
CA ASP A 77 5.98 -7.25 -22.70
C ASP A 77 5.07 -7.29 -23.93
N ARG A 78 4.68 -8.49 -24.38
CA ARG A 78 3.82 -8.69 -25.56
C ARG A 78 2.43 -8.07 -25.43
N ARG A 79 2.00 -7.76 -24.21
CA ARG A 79 0.72 -7.10 -23.93
C ARG A 79 0.82 -5.57 -24.07
N ASN A 80 2.02 -5.02 -24.06
CA ASN A 80 2.22 -3.60 -24.24
C ASN A 80 1.89 -3.22 -25.68
N ARG A 81 1.11 -2.16 -25.82
CA ARG A 81 0.91 -1.49 -27.10
C ARG A 81 0.71 -0.01 -26.80
N LEU A 82 1.59 0.83 -27.35
CA LEU A 82 1.37 2.27 -27.31
C LEU A 82 0.21 2.61 -28.24
N LEU A 83 -0.62 3.56 -27.81
CA LEU A 83 -1.55 4.21 -28.71
C LEU A 83 -0.76 5.05 -29.71
N THR A 84 -1.00 4.77 -30.99
CA THR A 84 -0.40 5.44 -32.14
C THR A 84 -1.49 6.01 -33.04
N GLU A 85 -1.17 7.08 -33.76
CA GLU A 85 -2.02 7.58 -34.84
C GLU A 85 -1.64 6.86 -36.14
N ASP A 86 -2.37 5.79 -36.47
CA ASP A 86 -2.04 4.88 -37.58
C ASP A 86 -2.30 5.48 -38.98
N GLU A 87 -3.00 6.62 -39.06
CA GLU A 87 -3.40 7.22 -40.36
C GLU A 87 -2.36 8.16 -40.97
N SER A 88 -1.32 8.56 -40.22
CA SER A 88 -0.24 9.40 -40.72
C SER A 88 1.09 8.63 -40.77
N LEU A 89 1.68 8.54 -41.95
CA LEU A 89 3.12 8.31 -42.06
C LEU A 89 3.81 9.68 -41.93
N PRO A 90 4.73 9.88 -40.98
CA PRO A 90 5.31 8.89 -40.06
C PRO A 90 4.45 8.62 -38.81
N ILE A 91 4.51 7.37 -38.27
CA ILE A 91 3.80 6.95 -37.05
C ILE A 91 4.09 7.93 -35.90
N GLN A 92 3.04 8.42 -35.25
CA GLN A 92 3.12 9.29 -34.07
C GLN A 92 2.58 8.57 -32.84
N ILE A 93 3.20 8.82 -31.68
CA ILE A 93 2.77 8.26 -30.39
C ILE A 93 1.76 9.24 -29.79
N ALA A 94 0.61 8.75 -29.36
CA ALA A 94 -0.33 9.55 -28.58
C ALA A 94 0.35 9.98 -27.27
N LYS A 95 0.24 11.25 -26.89
CA LYS A 95 0.87 11.77 -25.68
C LYS A 95 0.40 11.05 -24.42
N CYS A 96 -0.90 10.80 -24.31
CA CYS A 96 -1.51 10.15 -23.15
C CYS A 96 -1.73 8.65 -23.40
N GLN A 97 -1.17 7.82 -22.53
CA GLN A 97 -1.26 6.36 -22.60
C GLN A 97 -2.12 5.84 -21.44
N PRO A 98 -3.39 5.48 -21.69
CA PRO A 98 -4.34 5.10 -20.63
C PRO A 98 -4.12 3.68 -20.11
N ASN A 99 -3.45 2.85 -20.91
CA ASN A 99 -3.15 1.46 -20.57
C ASN A 99 -1.96 1.35 -19.63
N THR A 100 -1.93 0.28 -18.85
CA THR A 100 -0.73 -0.08 -18.07
C THR A 100 0.36 -0.58 -19.00
N ILE A 101 1.56 -0.01 -18.89
CA ILE A 101 2.77 -0.48 -19.57
C ILE A 101 3.58 -1.34 -18.59
N TYR A 102 4.02 -2.52 -19.03
CA TYR A 102 4.77 -3.48 -18.24
C TYR A 102 6.20 -3.61 -18.76
N ILE A 103 7.19 -3.24 -17.97
CA ILE A 103 8.61 -3.43 -18.29
C ILE A 103 9.17 -4.56 -17.44
N GLY A 104 9.25 -5.75 -18.02
CA GLY A 104 9.88 -6.90 -17.40
C GLY A 104 11.34 -7.03 -17.82
N LEU A 105 12.28 -6.77 -16.90
CA LEU A 105 13.71 -6.79 -17.21
C LEU A 105 14.22 -8.16 -17.70
N ARG A 106 13.49 -9.24 -17.41
CA ARG A 106 13.79 -10.59 -17.91
C ARG A 106 13.66 -10.76 -19.43
N ASN A 107 12.92 -9.86 -20.09
CA ASN A 107 12.57 -9.97 -21.51
C ASN A 107 13.44 -9.08 -22.40
N ILE A 108 14.32 -8.28 -21.81
CA ILE A 108 15.10 -7.26 -22.50
C ILE A 108 16.59 -7.40 -22.19
N THR A 109 17.45 -7.04 -23.13
CA THR A 109 18.90 -6.90 -22.90
C THR A 109 19.27 -5.45 -22.61
N LEU A 110 20.51 -5.21 -22.19
CA LEU A 110 21.01 -3.86 -21.90
C LEU A 110 20.97 -2.97 -23.16
N GLU A 111 21.31 -3.53 -24.32
CA GLU A 111 21.36 -2.84 -25.61
C GLU A 111 19.96 -2.50 -26.15
N GLU A 112 18.93 -3.18 -25.68
CA GLU A 112 17.54 -2.96 -26.08
C GLU A 112 16.89 -1.78 -25.31
N ILE A 113 17.46 -1.36 -24.17
CA ILE A 113 16.98 -0.19 -23.43
C ILE A 113 17.47 1.07 -24.16
N PRO A 114 16.58 1.92 -24.70
CA PRO A 114 17.02 3.12 -25.39
C PRO A 114 17.64 4.11 -24.40
N GLU A 115 18.52 4.99 -24.88
CA GLU A 115 19.09 6.06 -24.06
C GLU A 115 18.02 7.01 -23.50
N ARG A 116 16.95 7.23 -24.29
CA ARG A 116 15.77 8.03 -23.93
C ARG A 116 14.51 7.41 -24.51
N ILE A 117 13.44 7.43 -23.73
CA ILE A 117 12.08 7.25 -24.22
C ILE A 117 11.61 8.55 -24.88
N ALA A 118 10.73 8.47 -25.88
CA ALA A 118 10.19 9.63 -26.58
C ALA A 118 9.66 10.67 -25.56
N PRO A 119 10.25 11.89 -25.52
CA PRO A 119 9.93 12.87 -24.49
C PRO A 119 8.46 13.31 -24.51
N GLY A 120 7.92 13.62 -23.33
CA GLY A 120 6.57 14.16 -23.19
C GLY A 120 5.46 13.12 -23.16
N ILE A 121 5.77 11.83 -23.29
CA ILE A 121 4.80 10.75 -23.02
C ILE A 121 4.27 10.88 -21.58
N LYS A 122 2.96 10.70 -21.42
CA LYS A 122 2.26 10.58 -20.14
C LYS A 122 1.71 9.17 -19.99
N LEU A 123 2.26 8.41 -19.05
CA LEU A 123 1.81 7.06 -18.71
C LEU A 123 0.88 7.12 -17.51
N ARG A 124 -0.31 6.51 -17.63
CA ARG A 124 -1.20 6.35 -16.47
C ARG A 124 -0.58 5.40 -15.44
N VAL A 125 -0.12 4.22 -15.88
CA VAL A 125 0.52 3.24 -15.00
C VAL A 125 1.73 2.63 -15.70
N LEU A 126 2.87 2.67 -15.04
CA LEU A 126 4.09 1.97 -15.44
C LEU A 126 4.44 0.93 -14.37
N ASP A 127 4.55 -0.34 -14.77
CA ASP A 127 4.95 -1.44 -13.91
C ASP A 127 6.34 -1.96 -14.32
N VAL A 128 7.34 -1.74 -13.49
CA VAL A 128 8.72 -2.16 -13.69
C VAL A 128 8.99 -3.36 -12.79
N SER A 129 9.24 -4.51 -13.41
CA SER A 129 9.52 -5.75 -12.70
C SER A 129 10.92 -6.27 -12.98
N GLY A 130 11.63 -6.61 -11.91
CA GLY A 130 12.88 -7.36 -11.98
C GLY A 130 12.65 -8.82 -12.39
N ALA A 131 13.71 -9.46 -12.89
CA ALA A 131 13.74 -10.92 -12.96
C ALA A 131 13.99 -11.47 -11.55
N ARG A 132 13.41 -12.60 -11.13
CA ARG A 132 13.88 -13.28 -9.90
C ARG A 132 15.36 -13.63 -10.10
N MET A 133 16.23 -12.88 -9.43
CA MET A 133 17.60 -12.62 -9.89
C MET A 133 18.56 -13.74 -9.46
N HIS A 134 18.42 -14.98 -9.94
CA HIS A 134 19.42 -16.02 -9.62
C HIS A 134 20.75 -15.87 -10.39
N GLU A 135 20.77 -15.08 -11.46
CA GLU A 135 21.99 -14.82 -12.24
C GLU A 135 22.73 -13.59 -11.67
N SER A 136 23.65 -13.77 -10.73
CA SER A 136 24.48 -12.67 -10.22
C SER A 136 25.29 -12.01 -11.34
N GLY A 137 25.16 -10.69 -11.55
CA GLY A 137 25.95 -10.00 -12.57
C GLY A 137 25.80 -8.47 -12.57
N LEU A 138 26.95 -7.79 -12.61
CA LEU A 138 27.11 -6.32 -12.74
C LEU A 138 26.22 -5.67 -13.81
N GLY A 139 25.85 -6.40 -14.86
CA GLY A 139 24.98 -5.89 -15.93
C GLY A 139 23.59 -5.48 -15.45
N LYS A 140 23.07 -6.09 -14.38
CA LYS A 140 21.69 -5.84 -13.91
C LYS A 140 21.51 -4.44 -13.36
N LYS A 141 22.42 -4.01 -12.49
CA LYS A 141 22.42 -2.65 -11.96
C LYS A 141 22.48 -1.62 -13.10
N THR A 142 23.34 -1.86 -14.09
CA THR A 142 23.46 -1.01 -15.28
C THR A 142 22.16 -0.96 -16.08
N MET A 143 21.47 -2.10 -16.26
CA MET A 143 20.17 -2.13 -16.94
C MET A 143 19.11 -1.29 -16.19
N VAL A 144 19.04 -1.43 -14.87
CA VAL A 144 18.08 -0.68 -14.05
C VAL A 144 18.38 0.83 -14.10
N LEU A 145 19.65 1.21 -13.98
CA LEU A 145 20.10 2.60 -14.12
C LEU A 145 19.72 3.15 -15.50
N GLN A 146 20.09 2.45 -16.57
CA GLN A 146 19.79 2.87 -17.94
C GLN A 146 18.28 2.97 -18.19
N LEU A 147 17.49 2.05 -17.63
CA LEU A 147 16.03 2.11 -17.70
C LEU A 147 15.49 3.36 -17.02
N PHE A 148 15.82 3.60 -15.76
CA PHE A 148 15.28 4.76 -15.05
C PHE A 148 15.76 6.08 -15.65
N SER A 149 17.00 6.16 -16.12
CA SER A 149 17.49 7.33 -16.87
C SER A 149 16.74 7.56 -18.17
N ALA A 150 16.34 6.50 -18.89
CA ALA A 150 15.53 6.64 -20.10
C ALA A 150 14.11 7.20 -19.82
N LEU A 151 13.66 7.18 -18.56
CA LEU A 151 12.33 7.65 -18.11
C LEU A 151 12.35 9.10 -17.57
N GLU A 152 13.49 9.79 -17.58
CA GLU A 152 13.61 11.15 -16.99
C GLU A 152 12.66 12.18 -17.63
N ASP A 153 12.39 12.06 -18.93
CA ASP A 153 11.60 13.03 -19.70
C ASP A 153 10.13 12.63 -19.92
N ILE A 154 9.62 11.68 -19.14
CA ILE A 154 8.23 11.24 -19.22
C ILE A 154 7.48 11.51 -17.92
N TRP A 155 6.15 11.56 -18.02
CA TRP A 155 5.25 11.75 -16.89
C TRP A 155 4.61 10.41 -16.55
N ILE A 156 4.63 10.04 -15.27
CA ILE A 156 4.08 8.76 -14.81
C ILE A 156 3.08 9.07 -13.69
N GLU A 157 1.80 8.73 -13.85
CA GLU A 157 0.87 8.93 -12.73
C GLU A 157 1.14 7.92 -11.61
N THR A 158 1.24 6.64 -11.96
CA THR A 158 1.52 5.56 -11.02
C THR A 158 2.73 4.75 -11.47
N LEU A 159 3.81 4.76 -10.68
CA LEU A 159 4.96 3.90 -10.88
C LEU A 159 4.89 2.73 -9.91
N ARG A 160 4.97 1.50 -10.42
CA ARG A 160 5.11 0.28 -9.63
C ARG A 160 6.48 -0.33 -9.89
N VAL A 161 7.22 -0.61 -8.83
CA VAL A 161 8.54 -1.24 -8.89
C VAL A 161 8.50 -2.52 -8.08
N ALA A 162 8.79 -3.66 -8.71
CA ALA A 162 8.66 -4.95 -8.05
C ALA A 162 9.72 -5.98 -8.44
N GLY A 163 9.96 -6.97 -7.57
CA GLY A 163 10.73 -8.17 -7.91
C GLY A 163 12.24 -7.94 -8.04
N PHE A 164 12.79 -7.01 -7.24
CA PHE A 164 14.23 -6.73 -7.15
C PHE A 164 14.83 -7.36 -5.89
N GLU A 165 14.63 -8.66 -5.75
CA GLU A 165 15.23 -9.49 -4.71
C GLU A 165 16.65 -9.87 -5.13
N ALA A 166 17.66 -9.32 -4.47
CA ALA A 166 19.06 -9.65 -4.72
C ALA A 166 19.67 -10.16 -3.42
N GLU A 167 19.59 -11.47 -3.18
CA GLU A 167 20.25 -12.10 -2.04
C GLU A 167 21.77 -12.05 -2.23
N GLY A 168 22.47 -11.38 -1.31
CA GLY A 168 23.93 -11.30 -1.29
C GLY A 168 24.55 -10.28 -2.26
N GLU A 169 23.77 -9.59 -3.09
CA GLU A 169 24.27 -8.50 -3.93
C GLU A 169 24.11 -7.15 -3.22
N THR A 170 25.24 -6.48 -2.97
CA THR A 170 25.24 -5.12 -2.45
C THR A 170 25.08 -4.13 -3.59
N TRP A 171 23.91 -3.50 -3.67
CA TRP A 171 23.70 -2.35 -4.53
C TRP A 171 24.44 -1.15 -3.94
N ALA A 172 25.70 -0.95 -4.34
CA ALA A 172 26.47 0.20 -3.87
C ALA A 172 25.79 1.51 -4.33
N PRO A 173 25.78 2.58 -3.52
CA PRO A 173 25.32 3.91 -3.94
C PRO A 173 25.98 4.31 -5.26
N ALA A 174 25.21 4.78 -6.23
CA ALA A 174 25.80 5.29 -7.46
C ALA A 174 26.46 6.65 -7.14
N ARG A 175 27.73 6.85 -7.52
CA ARG A 175 28.35 8.21 -7.54
C ARG A 175 27.80 9.07 -8.68
N GLN A 176 26.66 8.71 -9.24
CA GLN A 176 26.08 9.29 -10.45
C GLN A 176 25.14 10.43 -10.08
N PRO A 177 24.84 11.34 -11.04
CA PRO A 177 23.77 12.31 -10.84
C PRO A 177 22.45 11.59 -10.50
N SER A 178 21.63 12.24 -9.69
CA SER A 178 20.30 11.74 -9.33
C SER A 178 19.42 11.65 -10.57
N ILE A 179 18.70 10.55 -10.71
CA ILE A 179 17.71 10.32 -11.77
C ILE A 179 16.44 11.03 -11.37
N HIS A 180 16.04 12.04 -12.14
CA HIS A 180 14.83 12.81 -11.87
C HIS A 180 13.62 12.10 -12.51
N LEU A 181 12.73 11.55 -11.70
CA LEU A 181 11.50 10.92 -12.21
C LEU A 181 10.29 11.82 -11.94
N CYS A 182 9.43 11.99 -12.94
CA CYS A 182 8.19 12.76 -12.80
C CYS A 182 7.00 11.86 -12.46
N ILE A 183 6.87 11.50 -11.17
CA ILE A 183 5.74 10.73 -10.65
C ILE A 183 4.68 11.67 -10.08
N THR A 184 3.44 11.60 -10.56
CA THR A 184 2.42 12.60 -10.24
C THR A 184 1.37 12.16 -9.22
N LYS A 185 1.18 10.86 -8.96
CA LYS A 185 0.16 10.38 -8.01
C LYS A 185 0.67 9.33 -7.03
N GLU A 186 1.26 8.24 -7.51
CA GLU A 186 1.55 7.09 -6.66
C GLU A 186 2.87 6.39 -7.03
N LEU A 187 3.64 6.04 -6.01
CA LEU A 187 4.80 5.15 -6.10
C LEU A 187 4.53 3.91 -5.24
N THR A 188 4.51 2.74 -5.87
CA THR A 188 4.40 1.44 -5.21
C THR A 188 5.71 0.68 -5.34
N ILE A 189 6.25 0.22 -4.22
CA ILE A 189 7.46 -0.60 -4.17
C ILE A 189 7.13 -1.91 -3.46
N SER A 190 7.42 -3.04 -4.09
CA SER A 190 7.08 -4.35 -3.53
C SER A 190 8.08 -5.44 -3.86
N TRP A 191 8.22 -6.47 -3.01
CA TRP A 191 9.11 -7.61 -3.28
C TRP A 191 10.53 -7.19 -3.68
N ILE A 192 11.14 -6.31 -2.88
CA ILE A 192 12.50 -5.85 -3.11
C ILE A 192 13.42 -6.17 -1.94
N SER A 193 14.71 -6.29 -2.25
CA SER A 193 15.75 -6.42 -1.24
C SER A 193 16.03 -5.07 -0.55
N PRO A 194 16.50 -5.08 0.72
CA PRO A 194 16.88 -3.85 1.42
C PRO A 194 17.94 -3.02 0.71
N SER A 195 18.97 -3.67 0.14
CA SER A 195 20.05 -2.97 -0.58
C SER A 195 19.53 -2.26 -1.83
N PHE A 196 18.59 -2.88 -2.57
CA PHE A 196 17.94 -2.24 -3.71
C PHE A 196 17.09 -1.03 -3.26
N LEU A 197 16.33 -1.12 -2.17
CA LEU A 197 15.53 0.01 -1.69
C LEU A 197 16.40 1.23 -1.39
N VAL A 198 17.48 1.03 -0.63
CA VAL A 198 18.43 2.10 -0.28
C VAL A 198 19.01 2.71 -1.55
N TRP A 199 19.53 1.88 -2.47
CA TRP A 199 20.06 2.34 -3.73
C TRP A 199 19.03 3.12 -4.56
N PHE A 200 17.79 2.65 -4.63
CA PHE A 200 16.71 3.30 -5.37
C PHE A 200 16.41 4.68 -4.77
N CYS A 201 16.27 4.77 -3.45
CA CYS A 201 16.01 6.04 -2.77
C CYS A 201 17.18 7.03 -2.84
N GLU A 202 18.42 6.56 -2.98
CA GLU A 202 19.59 7.43 -3.19
C GLU A 202 19.77 7.85 -4.67
N SER A 203 19.25 7.06 -5.61
CA SER A 203 19.44 7.30 -7.04
C SER A 203 18.29 8.05 -7.69
N VAL A 204 17.10 8.05 -7.09
CA VAL A 204 15.88 8.62 -7.66
C VAL A 204 15.44 9.85 -6.88
N ASP A 205 15.22 10.95 -7.59
CA ASP A 205 14.71 12.20 -7.03
C ASP A 205 13.30 12.50 -7.56
N LEU A 206 12.35 12.66 -6.63
CA LEU A 206 10.95 13.00 -6.87
C LEU A 206 10.61 14.43 -6.42
N SER A 207 11.61 15.24 -6.08
CA SER A 207 11.44 16.60 -5.54
C SER A 207 10.92 17.63 -6.55
N SER A 208 10.91 17.29 -7.83
CA SER A 208 10.41 18.14 -8.92
C SER A 208 8.88 18.25 -8.92
N HIS A 209 8.17 17.26 -8.36
CA HIS A 209 6.72 17.26 -8.34
C HIS A 209 6.18 18.08 -7.16
N ALA A 210 5.32 19.05 -7.46
CA ALA A 210 4.68 19.89 -6.44
C ALA A 210 3.42 19.25 -5.85
N GLY A 211 2.77 18.32 -6.56
CA GLY A 211 1.58 17.62 -6.08
C GLY A 211 1.90 16.58 -5.01
N GLY A 212 0.84 16.09 -4.36
CA GLY A 212 0.97 15.12 -3.29
C GLY A 212 1.15 13.69 -3.81
N ILE A 213 2.26 13.04 -3.49
CA ILE A 213 2.55 11.65 -3.87
C ILE A 213 2.08 10.69 -2.77
N SER A 214 1.41 9.61 -3.18
CA SER A 214 1.10 8.46 -2.32
C SER A 214 2.21 7.43 -2.42
N LEU A 215 2.77 7.02 -1.29
CA LEU A 215 3.83 6.02 -1.23
C LEU A 215 3.28 4.71 -0.65
N GLU A 216 3.45 3.62 -1.38
CA GLU A 216 3.11 2.27 -0.95
C GLU A 216 4.35 1.39 -0.92
N LEU A 217 4.63 0.76 0.23
CA LEU A 217 5.71 -0.19 0.42
C LEU A 217 5.13 -1.48 0.99
N CYS A 218 5.25 -2.57 0.25
CA CYS A 218 4.66 -3.84 0.65
C CYS A 218 5.54 -5.05 0.40
N GLU A 219 5.43 -6.08 1.24
CA GLU A 219 6.09 -7.38 1.01
C GLU A 219 7.62 -7.25 0.83
N CYS A 220 8.26 -6.41 1.64
CA CYS A 220 9.70 -6.17 1.64
C CYS A 220 10.35 -6.66 2.94
N SER A 221 11.60 -7.14 2.86
CA SER A 221 12.35 -7.69 3.99
C SER A 221 13.29 -6.66 4.63
N ILE A 222 12.79 -5.45 4.87
CA ILE A 222 13.54 -4.32 5.44
C ILE A 222 13.31 -4.19 6.94
N ASP A 223 14.28 -3.62 7.66
CA ASP A 223 14.24 -3.36 9.10
C ASP A 223 13.95 -1.88 9.44
N SER A 224 14.24 -0.97 8.51
CA SER A 224 14.04 0.48 8.58
C SER A 224 13.50 1.00 7.24
N ILE A 225 12.80 2.13 7.29
CA ILE A 225 12.30 2.86 6.11
C ILE A 225 12.86 4.29 6.02
N ALA A 226 13.89 4.62 6.81
CA ALA A 226 14.51 5.95 6.81
C ALA A 226 15.05 6.35 5.42
N CYS A 227 15.49 5.38 4.61
CA CYS A 227 16.00 5.67 3.28
C CYS A 227 14.97 6.34 2.36
N LEU A 228 13.66 6.20 2.63
CA LEU A 228 12.61 6.85 1.86
C LEU A 228 12.73 8.38 1.85
N ASP A 229 13.40 8.98 2.86
CA ASP A 229 13.70 10.42 2.88
C ASP A 229 14.54 10.86 1.67
N GLY A 230 15.35 9.95 1.12
CA GLY A 230 16.19 10.19 -0.06
C GLY A 230 15.41 10.49 -1.34
N LEU A 231 14.13 10.08 -1.42
CA LEU A 231 13.28 10.32 -2.59
C LEU A 231 12.93 11.80 -2.81
N GLY A 232 13.16 12.67 -1.82
CA GLY A 232 12.91 14.10 -1.96
C GLY A 232 11.43 14.49 -2.09
N ILE A 233 10.50 13.61 -1.69
CA ILE A 233 9.06 13.88 -1.73
C ILE A 233 8.75 15.07 -0.82
N LYS A 234 8.25 16.17 -1.39
CA LYS A 234 7.89 17.38 -0.61
C LYS A 234 6.50 17.33 -0.02
N ASN A 235 5.56 16.68 -0.73
CA ASN A 235 4.17 16.59 -0.34
C ASN A 235 3.74 15.12 -0.36
N LEU A 236 3.50 14.55 0.82
CA LEU A 236 3.01 13.19 0.95
C LEU A 236 1.48 13.19 1.07
N SER A 237 0.80 12.67 0.06
CA SER A 237 -0.67 12.51 0.08
C SER A 237 -1.10 11.18 0.68
N GLY A 238 -0.25 10.15 0.69
CA GLY A 238 -0.60 8.84 1.23
C GLY A 238 0.64 8.05 1.66
N LEU A 239 0.46 7.20 2.67
CA LEU A 239 1.48 6.24 3.11
C LEU A 239 0.82 4.90 3.39
N CYS A 240 1.24 3.86 2.68
CA CYS A 240 0.79 2.50 2.88
C CYS A 240 1.99 1.60 3.15
N LEU A 241 2.06 1.02 4.34
CA LEU A 241 3.07 0.07 4.78
C LEU A 241 2.36 -1.24 5.09
N SER A 242 2.67 -2.30 4.34
CA SER A 242 2.04 -3.59 4.57
C SER A 242 2.96 -4.78 4.43
N LYS A 243 2.80 -5.78 5.32
CA LYS A 243 3.54 -7.05 5.24
C LYS A 243 5.06 -6.83 5.19
N LEU A 244 5.58 -6.08 6.16
CA LEU A 244 7.02 -5.83 6.33
C LEU A 244 7.48 -6.60 7.58
N PRO A 245 7.63 -7.94 7.51
CA PRO A 245 7.77 -8.80 8.69
C PRO A 245 9.04 -8.55 9.50
N HIS A 246 10.03 -7.89 8.91
CA HIS A 246 11.30 -7.56 9.56
C HIS A 246 11.40 -6.09 9.98
N LEU A 247 10.37 -5.27 9.74
CA LEU A 247 10.42 -3.85 10.06
C LEU A 247 10.47 -3.64 11.57
N GLN A 248 11.62 -3.15 12.04
CA GLN A 248 11.85 -2.89 13.45
C GLN A 248 11.51 -1.44 13.81
N ARG A 249 11.68 -0.51 12.86
CA ARG A 249 11.55 0.93 13.10
C ARG A 249 10.73 1.61 12.01
N LEU A 250 9.81 2.49 12.41
CA LEU A 250 9.05 3.38 11.55
C LEU A 250 9.71 4.76 11.57
N ASP A 251 10.79 4.93 10.82
CA ASP A 251 11.73 6.07 10.91
C ASP A 251 11.76 6.94 9.64
N TYR A 252 10.64 7.01 8.92
CA TYR A 252 10.44 7.91 7.78
C TYR A 252 9.94 9.28 8.22
N HIS A 253 10.61 10.36 7.81
CA HIS A 253 10.21 11.72 8.15
C HIS A 253 9.12 12.19 7.19
N MET A 254 7.86 12.10 7.63
CA MET A 254 6.74 12.50 6.79
C MET A 254 6.83 14.01 6.47
N PRO A 255 6.88 14.38 5.19
CA PRO A 255 6.91 15.79 4.79
C PRO A 255 5.69 16.53 5.34
N GLY A 256 5.93 17.70 5.93
CA GLY A 256 4.87 18.65 6.27
C GLY A 256 4.34 19.35 5.00
N GLY A 257 3.14 19.92 5.08
CA GLY A 257 2.64 20.84 4.03
C GLY A 257 1.40 20.38 3.25
N CYS A 258 0.94 19.14 3.43
CA CYS A 258 -0.33 18.70 2.84
C CYS A 258 -1.47 18.83 3.86
N GLU A 259 -2.35 19.81 3.67
CA GLU A 259 -3.53 20.03 4.53
C GLU A 259 -4.51 18.84 4.52
N GLN A 260 -4.50 18.05 3.43
CA GLN A 260 -5.37 16.90 3.27
C GLN A 260 -4.61 15.70 2.74
N ARG A 261 -4.35 14.76 3.64
CA ARG A 261 -3.77 13.47 3.29
C ARG A 261 -4.89 12.47 2.99
N ASN A 262 -4.70 11.67 1.95
CA ASN A 262 -5.65 10.66 1.50
C ASN A 262 -5.64 9.46 2.44
N THR A 263 -4.58 8.65 2.45
CA THR A 263 -4.62 7.35 3.14
C THR A 263 -3.37 7.12 3.98
N LEU A 264 -3.56 6.75 5.25
CA LEU A 264 -2.53 6.12 6.08
C LEU A 264 -2.91 4.66 6.28
N ALA A 265 -2.08 3.74 5.80
CA ALA A 265 -2.25 2.31 6.04
C ALA A 265 -0.97 1.76 6.67
N ILE A 266 -1.08 1.17 7.86
CA ILE A 266 0.01 0.55 8.61
C ILE A 266 -0.49 -0.83 9.07
N GLN A 267 -0.28 -1.84 8.24
CA GLN A 267 -0.93 -3.14 8.35
C GLN A 267 0.08 -4.30 8.35
N ASN A 268 -0.20 -5.35 9.10
CA ASN A 268 0.62 -6.58 9.14
C ASN A 268 2.11 -6.28 9.39
N LEU A 269 2.38 -5.41 10.38
CA LEU A 269 3.73 -5.07 10.83
C LEU A 269 4.03 -5.78 12.16
N PRO A 270 5.30 -5.94 12.54
CA PRO A 270 5.67 -6.55 13.81
C PRO A 270 5.08 -5.78 15.01
N LEU A 271 4.53 -6.49 16.00
CA LEU A 271 3.94 -5.88 17.21
C LEU A 271 4.93 -5.00 18.00
N GLY A 272 6.23 -5.30 17.89
CA GLY A 272 7.32 -4.56 18.55
C GLY A 272 7.80 -3.31 17.80
N LEU A 273 7.15 -2.92 16.69
CA LEU A 273 7.57 -1.81 15.84
C LEU A 273 7.87 -0.55 16.66
N GLU A 274 9.12 -0.10 16.61
CA GLU A 274 9.55 1.16 17.20
C GLU A 274 9.01 2.32 16.36
N VAL A 275 8.28 3.23 17.01
CA VAL A 275 7.86 4.49 16.41
C VAL A 275 8.59 5.60 17.14
N PRO A 276 9.50 6.35 16.50
CA PRO A 276 10.10 7.55 17.08
C PRO A 276 9.04 8.62 17.36
N SER A 277 9.23 9.42 18.41
CA SER A 277 8.26 10.46 18.80
C SER A 277 8.02 11.50 17.71
N GLY A 278 9.07 11.90 16.97
CA GLY A 278 8.94 12.82 15.83
C GLY A 278 8.03 12.26 14.74
N VAL A 279 8.16 10.97 14.41
CA VAL A 279 7.31 10.32 13.41
C VAL A 279 5.86 10.20 13.92
N ALA A 280 5.67 9.85 15.19
CA ALA A 280 4.33 9.84 15.81
C ALA A 280 3.66 11.22 15.73
N GLN A 281 4.40 12.29 16.01
CA GLN A 281 3.91 13.67 15.87
C GLN A 281 3.52 13.97 14.42
N SER A 282 4.39 13.69 13.44
CA SER A 282 4.11 13.94 12.02
C SER A 282 2.93 13.14 11.48
N ILE A 283 2.65 11.95 12.03
CA ILE A 283 1.43 11.18 11.72
C ILE A 283 0.18 11.93 12.20
N THR A 284 0.21 12.47 13.42
CA THR A 284 -0.93 13.14 14.06
C THR A 284 -1.17 14.57 13.61
N GLU A 285 -0.18 15.25 13.04
CA GLU A 285 -0.30 16.62 12.52
C GLU A 285 -1.15 16.70 11.24
N GLY A 286 -1.20 15.61 10.46
CA GLY A 286 -1.98 15.55 9.23
C GLY A 286 -3.45 15.17 9.48
N ALA A 287 -4.35 15.72 8.67
CA ALA A 287 -5.73 15.24 8.59
C ALA A 287 -5.86 14.19 7.47
N TRP A 288 -6.11 12.95 7.88
CA TRP A 288 -6.22 11.80 6.96
C TRP A 288 -7.67 11.57 6.56
N LYS A 289 -7.92 11.32 5.27
CA LYS A 289 -9.25 10.91 4.78
C LYS A 289 -9.57 9.51 5.29
N LYS A 290 -8.63 8.56 5.10
CA LYS A 290 -8.76 7.16 5.49
C LYS A 290 -7.53 6.72 6.32
N VAL A 291 -7.76 5.97 7.40
CA VAL A 291 -6.71 5.37 8.23
C VAL A 291 -7.00 3.89 8.42
N PHE A 292 -6.02 3.04 8.15
CA PHE A 292 -6.07 1.60 8.37
C PHE A 292 -4.86 1.19 9.21
N ILE A 293 -5.05 0.75 10.45
CA ILE A 293 -3.95 0.60 11.38
C ILE A 293 -4.22 -0.47 12.42
N HIS A 294 -3.17 -1.17 12.86
CA HIS A 294 -3.28 -2.04 14.03
C HIS A 294 -3.48 -1.22 15.30
N MET A 295 -4.36 -1.69 16.19
CA MET A 295 -4.72 -0.98 17.42
C MET A 295 -3.50 -0.77 18.34
N CYS A 296 -2.58 -1.74 18.44
CA CYS A 296 -1.31 -1.56 19.15
C CYS A 296 -0.49 -0.38 18.61
N THR A 297 -0.39 -0.23 17.29
CA THR A 297 0.33 0.89 16.66
C THR A 297 -0.40 2.21 16.86
N TRP A 298 -1.74 2.21 16.75
CA TRP A 298 -2.56 3.39 17.06
C TRP A 298 -2.30 3.90 18.47
N ASN A 299 -2.39 3.00 19.46
CA ASN A 299 -2.16 3.32 20.87
C ASN A 299 -0.72 3.81 21.10
N ARG A 300 0.28 3.23 20.42
CA ARG A 300 1.67 3.68 20.49
C ARG A 300 1.86 5.09 19.92
N VAL A 301 1.30 5.36 18.74
CA VAL A 301 1.35 6.71 18.13
C VAL A 301 0.70 7.73 19.05
N TYR A 302 -0.50 7.44 19.57
CA TYR A 302 -1.19 8.31 20.52
C TYR A 302 -0.38 8.56 21.80
N GLY A 303 0.15 7.50 22.42
CA GLY A 303 0.92 7.61 23.66
C GLY A 303 2.22 8.42 23.50
N LEU A 304 2.83 8.38 22.32
CA LEU A 304 4.06 9.14 22.03
C LEU A 304 3.79 10.59 21.63
N SER A 305 2.70 10.86 20.90
CA SER A 305 2.36 12.21 20.42
C SER A 305 1.53 13.01 21.43
N GLY A 306 0.81 12.33 22.33
CA GLY A 306 -0.22 12.92 23.18
C GLY A 306 -1.44 13.45 22.41
N ARG A 307 -1.59 13.08 21.13
CA ARG A 307 -2.65 13.56 20.22
C ARG A 307 -3.24 12.42 19.41
N ALA A 308 -4.56 12.46 19.21
CA ALA A 308 -5.23 11.51 18.33
C ALA A 308 -4.93 11.82 16.85
N ILE A 309 -4.91 10.78 16.01
CA ILE A 309 -4.84 10.95 14.56
C ILE A 309 -6.18 11.50 14.08
N VAL A 310 -6.16 12.60 13.33
CA VAL A 310 -7.37 13.19 12.76
C VAL A 310 -7.80 12.39 11.53
N VAL A 311 -8.99 11.79 11.60
CA VAL A 311 -9.57 10.97 10.53
C VAL A 311 -10.90 11.57 10.08
N LYS A 312 -11.04 11.88 8.78
CA LYS A 312 -12.23 12.58 8.23
C LYS A 312 -13.33 11.63 7.78
N GLU A 313 -13.00 10.46 7.24
CA GLU A 313 -13.99 9.57 6.64
C GLU A 313 -13.97 8.18 7.26
N LEU A 314 -12.87 7.44 7.13
CA LEU A 314 -12.81 6.03 7.49
C LEU A 314 -11.65 5.75 8.43
N LEU A 315 -11.94 5.22 9.62
CA LEU A 315 -10.95 4.62 10.52
C LEU A 315 -11.20 3.11 10.57
N SER A 316 -10.20 2.32 10.19
CA SER A 316 -10.23 0.86 10.27
C SER A 316 -9.15 0.37 11.22
N LEU A 317 -9.56 -0.19 12.36
CA LEU A 317 -8.70 -0.69 13.42
C LEU A 317 -8.64 -2.20 13.36
N ASN A 318 -7.44 -2.76 13.30
CA ASN A 318 -7.22 -4.20 13.46
C ASN A 318 -6.74 -4.50 14.88
N VAL A 319 -7.55 -5.18 15.68
CA VAL A 319 -7.33 -5.44 17.10
C VAL A 319 -6.71 -6.82 17.28
N GLY A 320 -5.48 -6.89 17.76
CA GLY A 320 -4.77 -8.15 17.95
C GLY A 320 -5.15 -8.88 19.24
N CYS A 321 -5.51 -8.11 20.28
CA CYS A 321 -6.00 -8.64 21.55
C CYS A 321 -7.04 -7.72 22.20
N LEU A 322 -7.92 -8.29 23.02
CA LEU A 322 -9.02 -7.56 23.65
C LEU A 322 -8.55 -6.41 24.56
N ASP A 323 -7.40 -6.58 25.22
CA ASP A 323 -6.81 -5.58 26.12
C ASP A 323 -6.45 -4.28 25.40
N GLU A 324 -6.21 -4.31 24.08
CA GLU A 324 -5.94 -3.11 23.27
C GLU A 324 -7.13 -2.15 23.21
N LEU A 325 -8.36 -2.64 23.41
CA LEU A 325 -9.59 -1.85 23.48
C LEU A 325 -9.84 -1.27 24.88
N SER A 326 -9.14 -1.78 25.90
CA SER A 326 -9.35 -1.41 27.31
C SER A 326 -8.55 -0.18 27.76
N ILE A 327 -7.77 0.42 26.87
CA ILE A 327 -7.00 1.65 27.15
C ILE A 327 -7.99 2.82 27.22
N GLY A 328 -8.68 2.89 28.37
CA GLY A 328 -9.63 3.92 28.76
C GLY A 328 -8.89 5.24 28.97
N ASP A 329 -9.54 6.32 28.54
CA ASP A 329 -9.03 7.70 28.59
C ASP A 329 -7.99 8.07 27.52
N VAL A 330 -8.14 7.54 26.30
CA VAL A 330 -7.65 8.25 25.10
C VAL A 330 -8.51 9.51 24.95
N VAL A 331 -8.15 10.55 25.70
CA VAL A 331 -8.81 11.85 25.73
C VAL A 331 -8.80 12.43 24.32
N GLY A 332 -9.97 12.37 23.67
CA GLY A 332 -10.32 13.17 22.51
C GLY A 332 -9.69 12.70 21.20
N SER A 333 -10.37 11.79 20.51
CA SER A 333 -10.43 11.89 19.06
C SER A 333 -11.10 13.22 18.70
N GLY A 334 -10.28 14.27 18.53
CA GLY A 334 -10.76 15.55 18.01
C GLY A 334 -11.26 15.49 16.56
N GLY A 335 -11.34 14.29 15.96
CA GLY A 335 -11.74 14.07 14.57
C GLY A 335 -13.16 13.53 14.44
N SER A 336 -13.91 14.09 13.50
CA SER A 336 -15.23 13.60 13.06
C SER A 336 -15.06 12.39 12.15
N VAL A 337 -14.77 11.21 12.70
CA VAL A 337 -14.77 9.96 11.92
C VAL A 337 -16.20 9.60 11.53
N LYS A 338 -16.49 9.49 10.23
CA LYS A 338 -17.82 9.10 9.75
C LYS A 338 -18.06 7.60 9.84
N THR A 339 -17.09 6.81 9.38
CA THR A 339 -17.15 5.35 9.37
C THR A 339 -16.02 4.77 10.23
N LEU A 340 -16.39 3.96 11.21
CA LEU A 340 -15.46 3.23 12.07
C LEU A 340 -15.61 1.73 11.80
N GLU A 341 -14.52 1.09 11.41
CA GLU A 341 -14.40 -0.36 11.34
C GLU A 341 -13.50 -0.86 12.46
N ILE A 342 -13.97 -1.83 13.24
CA ILE A 342 -13.16 -2.53 14.25
C ILE A 342 -13.15 -4.00 13.88
N ARG A 343 -11.96 -4.51 13.54
CA ARG A 343 -11.73 -5.88 13.09
C ARG A 343 -11.03 -6.67 14.19
N ASP A 344 -11.57 -7.83 14.52
CA ASP A 344 -10.89 -8.82 15.34
C ASP A 344 -9.80 -9.49 14.50
N GLY A 345 -8.55 -9.16 14.82
CA GLY A 345 -7.35 -9.71 14.19
C GLY A 345 -6.89 -11.02 14.79
N SER A 346 -7.63 -11.57 15.77
CA SER A 346 -7.36 -12.91 16.29
C SER A 346 -7.54 -13.96 15.19
N SER A 347 -6.86 -15.10 15.33
CA SER A 347 -7.04 -16.24 14.43
C SER A 347 -8.36 -17.00 14.68
N GLU A 348 -9.25 -16.45 15.52
CA GLU A 348 -10.52 -17.09 15.84
C GLU A 348 -11.48 -17.03 14.64
N LYS A 349 -12.24 -18.12 14.46
CA LYS A 349 -13.21 -18.25 13.38
C LYS A 349 -14.57 -17.65 13.73
N MET A 350 -14.76 -17.24 14.98
CA MET A 350 -16.02 -16.73 15.47
C MET A 350 -15.81 -15.38 16.13
N LEU A 351 -16.72 -14.44 15.88
CA LEU A 351 -16.69 -13.14 16.56
C LEU A 351 -17.35 -13.28 17.92
N ALA A 352 -16.55 -13.22 18.98
CA ALA A 352 -17.03 -13.38 20.34
C ALA A 352 -17.88 -12.19 20.80
N LYS A 353 -18.93 -12.43 21.59
CA LYS A 353 -19.73 -11.35 22.19
C LYS A 353 -18.87 -10.39 23.02
N ALA A 354 -17.87 -10.91 23.75
CA ALA A 354 -16.98 -10.09 24.57
C ALA A 354 -16.16 -9.08 23.74
N PHE A 355 -15.72 -9.49 22.54
CA PHE A 355 -15.06 -8.58 21.59
C PHE A 355 -16.02 -7.49 21.12
N PHE A 356 -17.22 -7.88 20.71
CA PHE A 356 -18.25 -6.94 20.29
C PHE A 356 -18.56 -5.91 21.39
N ASP A 357 -18.81 -6.35 22.61
CA ASP A 357 -19.09 -5.45 23.74
C ASP A 357 -17.94 -4.45 23.96
N SER A 358 -16.69 -4.92 23.88
CA SER A 358 -15.50 -4.08 24.04
C SER A 358 -15.31 -3.09 22.89
N ALA A 359 -15.60 -3.50 21.65
CA ALA A 359 -15.55 -2.65 20.47
C ALA A 359 -16.60 -1.53 20.55
N ILE A 360 -17.83 -1.86 20.99
CA ILE A 360 -18.89 -0.87 21.23
C ILE A 360 -18.47 0.12 22.32
N GLN A 361 -17.96 -0.37 23.45
CA GLN A 361 -17.51 0.48 24.54
C GLN A 361 -16.39 1.43 24.10
N TRP A 362 -15.43 0.92 23.32
CA TRP A 362 -14.37 1.74 22.75
C TRP A 362 -14.91 2.83 21.83
N ALA A 363 -15.84 2.48 20.92
CA ALA A 363 -16.47 3.44 20.01
C ALA A 363 -17.24 4.53 20.76
N VAL A 364 -17.98 4.19 21.82
CA VAL A 364 -18.68 5.14 22.68
C VAL A 364 -17.73 6.17 23.28
N SER A 365 -16.55 5.73 23.74
CA SER A 365 -15.55 6.62 24.33
C SER A 365 -14.78 7.45 23.30
N ASN A 366 -14.58 6.94 22.08
CA ASN A 366 -13.61 7.47 21.13
C ASN A 366 -14.17 7.88 19.76
N ALA A 367 -15.47 7.76 19.49
CA ALA A 367 -16.01 8.02 18.16
C ALA A 367 -17.45 8.55 18.20
N LYS A 368 -17.70 9.63 18.96
CA LYS A 368 -19.04 10.18 19.18
C LYS A 368 -19.75 10.64 17.90
N GLU A 369 -18.98 11.01 16.89
CA GLU A 369 -19.45 11.53 15.61
C GLU A 369 -19.64 10.42 14.55
N VAL A 370 -19.48 9.15 14.92
CA VAL A 370 -19.60 8.03 14.00
C VAL A 370 -21.04 7.88 13.48
N GLU A 371 -21.17 7.80 12.16
CA GLU A 371 -22.43 7.56 11.45
C GLU A 371 -22.59 6.07 11.12
N THR A 372 -21.48 5.39 10.84
CA THR A 372 -21.45 3.95 10.50
C THR A 372 -20.41 3.23 11.33
N LEU A 373 -20.84 2.22 12.09
CA LEU A 373 -19.96 1.33 12.86
C LEU A 373 -20.02 -0.07 12.28
N ASP A 374 -18.87 -0.67 12.02
CA ASP A 374 -18.75 -2.03 11.50
C ASP A 374 -17.80 -2.85 12.36
N VAL A 375 -18.34 -3.88 13.02
CA VAL A 375 -17.58 -4.80 13.87
C VAL A 375 -17.45 -6.14 13.15
N ARG A 376 -16.24 -6.53 12.80
CA ARG A 376 -15.97 -7.73 12.00
C ARG A 376 -15.04 -8.68 12.72
N GLY A 377 -15.28 -9.98 12.54
CA GLY A 377 -14.28 -11.00 12.83
C GLY A 377 -13.24 -11.13 11.70
N SER A 378 -12.42 -12.17 11.81
CA SER A 378 -11.56 -12.62 10.70
C SER A 378 -12.39 -12.98 9.46
N TYR A 379 -11.74 -13.12 8.29
CA TYR A 379 -12.46 -13.39 7.04
C TYR A 379 -13.34 -14.64 7.13
N GLY A 380 -14.64 -14.48 6.87
CA GLY A 380 -15.62 -15.55 6.97
C GLY A 380 -16.07 -15.89 8.39
N ALA A 381 -15.67 -15.11 9.39
CA ALA A 381 -16.08 -15.34 10.76
C ALA A 381 -17.58 -15.11 10.95
N SER A 382 -18.24 -16.07 11.60
CA SER A 382 -19.63 -15.95 12.05
C SER A 382 -19.68 -15.48 13.49
N PRO A 383 -20.72 -14.75 13.92
CA PRO A 383 -20.92 -14.47 15.33
C PRO A 383 -21.08 -15.73 16.18
N ASP A 384 -20.66 -15.66 17.45
CA ASP A 384 -20.96 -16.72 18.41
C ASP A 384 -22.43 -16.76 18.84
N LEU A 385 -22.85 -17.82 19.54
CA LEU A 385 -24.25 -18.00 19.93
C LEU A 385 -24.77 -16.88 20.83
N ASP A 386 -23.90 -16.32 21.69
CA ASP A 386 -24.27 -15.26 22.62
C ASP A 386 -24.44 -13.92 21.90
N LEU A 387 -23.60 -13.64 20.90
CA LEU A 387 -23.70 -12.49 20.02
C LEU A 387 -24.90 -12.63 19.08
N GLU A 388 -25.17 -13.82 18.53
CA GLU A 388 -26.40 -14.07 17.77
C GLU A 388 -27.66 -13.82 18.62
N ALA A 389 -27.68 -14.31 19.86
CA ALA A 389 -28.79 -14.07 20.78
C ALA A 389 -28.96 -12.58 21.12
N LEU A 390 -27.86 -11.81 21.16
CA LEU A 390 -27.90 -10.35 21.31
C LEU A 390 -28.44 -9.67 20.05
N LEU A 391 -27.93 -10.04 18.87
CA LEU A 391 -28.33 -9.46 17.57
C LEU A 391 -29.82 -9.72 17.27
N ALA A 392 -30.37 -10.84 17.76
CA ALA A 392 -31.79 -11.14 17.65
C ALA A 392 -32.69 -10.26 18.55
N ARG A 393 -32.14 -9.58 19.57
CA ARG A 393 -32.85 -8.63 20.44
C ARG A 393 -32.86 -7.25 19.77
N THR A 394 -33.66 -7.11 18.71
CA THR A 394 -33.79 -5.84 18.00
C THR A 394 -34.82 -4.91 18.66
N PRO A 395 -34.55 -3.60 18.81
CA PRO A 395 -33.30 -2.92 18.46
C PRO A 395 -32.22 -3.01 19.57
N ILE A 396 -30.95 -2.95 19.17
CA ILE A 396 -29.82 -2.78 20.10
C ILE A 396 -29.76 -1.33 20.54
N GLU A 397 -29.78 -1.10 21.86
CA GLU A 397 -29.78 0.23 22.46
C GLU A 397 -28.35 0.80 22.55
N LEU A 398 -28.05 1.85 21.78
CA LEU A 398 -26.74 2.53 21.77
C LEU A 398 -26.87 4.05 21.98
N PRO A 399 -27.43 4.50 23.13
CA PRO A 399 -27.80 5.90 23.33
C PRO A 399 -26.60 6.87 23.35
N ALA A 400 -25.40 6.38 23.61
CA ALA A 400 -24.18 7.19 23.67
C ALA A 400 -23.57 7.48 22.29
N LEU A 401 -23.98 6.75 21.24
CA LEU A 401 -23.58 6.99 19.85
C LEU A 401 -24.74 7.68 19.11
N SER A 402 -24.99 8.94 19.46
CA SER A 402 -26.20 9.65 19.03
C SER A 402 -26.27 9.97 17.54
N ARG A 403 -25.16 9.88 16.80
CA ARG A 403 -25.09 10.03 15.35
C ARG A 403 -25.05 8.71 14.58
N LEU A 404 -25.01 7.57 15.26
CA LEU A 404 -24.91 6.27 14.62
C LEU A 404 -26.22 5.96 13.86
N GLU A 405 -26.10 5.81 12.55
CA GLU A 405 -27.22 5.47 11.66
C GLU A 405 -27.20 3.99 11.29
N ARG A 406 -26.00 3.41 11.17
CA ARG A 406 -25.81 2.03 10.67
C ARG A 406 -24.84 1.27 11.55
N LEU A 407 -25.25 0.09 12.01
CA LEU A 407 -24.40 -0.89 12.68
C LEU A 407 -24.30 -2.16 11.82
N TRP A 408 -23.08 -2.55 11.49
CA TRP A 408 -22.78 -3.80 10.80
C TRP A 408 -22.02 -4.74 11.73
N VAL A 409 -22.41 -6.02 11.74
CA VAL A 409 -21.73 -7.07 12.51
C VAL A 409 -21.52 -8.28 11.60
N CYS A 410 -20.25 -8.59 11.32
CA CYS A 410 -19.85 -9.62 10.35
C CYS A 410 -20.57 -9.48 8.99
N GLY A 411 -20.69 -8.25 8.48
CA GLY A 411 -21.34 -7.96 7.19
C GLY A 411 -22.88 -8.01 7.22
N ARG A 412 -23.51 -8.20 8.39
CA ARG A 412 -24.97 -8.13 8.55
C ARG A 412 -25.39 -6.82 9.20
N HIS A 413 -26.44 -6.19 8.68
CA HIS A 413 -27.00 -4.98 9.25
C HIS A 413 -27.78 -5.31 10.53
N ALA A 414 -27.40 -4.70 11.65
CA ALA A 414 -28.09 -4.82 12.93
C ALA A 414 -29.03 -3.64 13.15
N HIS A 415 -30.26 -3.91 13.60
CA HIS A 415 -31.21 -2.86 13.95
C HIS A 415 -30.81 -2.19 15.27
N ILE A 416 -30.65 -0.88 15.25
CA ILE A 416 -30.23 -0.08 16.40
C ILE A 416 -31.32 0.92 16.80
N ARG A 417 -31.31 1.31 18.08
CA ARG A 417 -32.03 2.46 18.60
C ARG A 417 -31.01 3.40 19.24
N CYS A 418 -30.87 4.57 18.64
CA CYS A 418 -30.07 5.67 19.17
C CYS A 418 -31.01 6.75 19.70
N ASN A 419 -30.58 7.50 20.72
CA ASN A 419 -31.32 8.68 21.16
C ASN A 419 -31.15 9.74 20.07
N PRO A 420 -32.23 10.16 19.37
CA PRO A 420 -32.11 11.24 18.41
C PRO A 420 -31.62 12.47 19.16
N ILE A 421 -30.53 13.07 18.69
CA ILE A 421 -30.16 14.41 19.10
C ILE A 421 -31.36 15.27 18.76
N ARG A 422 -32.10 15.73 19.77
CA ARG A 422 -33.11 16.77 19.57
C ARG A 422 -32.34 18.02 19.17
N HIS A 423 -32.04 18.17 17.88
CA HIS A 423 -31.61 19.45 17.32
C HIS A 423 -32.66 20.45 17.78
N GLY A 424 -32.24 21.34 18.68
CA GLY A 424 -33.14 22.10 19.50
C GLY A 424 -34.24 22.73 18.67
N GLN A 425 -35.46 22.64 19.19
CA GLN A 425 -36.39 23.75 19.03
C GLN A 425 -35.59 25.01 19.32
N VAL A 426 -35.31 25.80 18.29
CA VAL A 426 -34.89 27.18 18.45
C VAL A 426 -36.04 27.82 19.21
N VAL A 427 -35.88 27.94 20.53
CA VAL A 427 -36.79 28.72 21.35
C VAL A 427 -36.60 30.15 20.87
N GLN A 428 -37.55 30.62 20.06
CA GLN A 428 -37.65 32.02 19.63
C GLN A 428 -37.85 32.94 20.82
#